data_AF-A0A8H6QMR0-F1
#
_entry.id   AF-A0A8H6QMR0-F1
#
_cell.length_a   1.000
_cell.length_b   1.000
_cell.length_c   1.000
_cell.angle_alpha   90.00
_cell.angle_beta   90.00
_cell.angle_gamma   90.00
#
_symmetry.space_group_name_H-M   'P 1'
#
loop_
_entity.id
_entity.type
_entity.pdbx_description
1 polymer ?
#
loop_
_entity_poly.entity_id
_entity_poly.type
_entity_poly.pdbx_seq_one_letter_code
_entity_poly.pdbx_strand_id
1 'polypeptide(L)'
;MDLEAAAQRMTGRPDMRFRGVQDPAMRAIQRGESPVVAVMPTGGGKSMLFIVPAFAAPGGTTIVVVPLVALRADMTRRCQELGISCVLWESRRPPDAASIVRF
;
A
#
# COMPACT_ATOMS: atom_id res chain seq x y z
N MET A 1 -14.29 -0.37 -5.81
CA MET A 1 -13.56 0.65 -5.03
C MET A 1 -12.94 1.63 -6.01
N ASP A 2 -13.21 2.93 -5.89
CA ASP A 2 -12.58 3.94 -6.76
C ASP A 2 -11.25 4.38 -6.14
N LEU A 3 -10.14 3.94 -6.74
CA LEU A 3 -8.81 4.23 -6.21
C LEU A 3 -8.32 5.64 -6.54
N GLU A 4 -8.82 6.29 -7.59
CA GLU A 4 -8.44 7.67 -7.91
C GLU A 4 -9.10 8.64 -6.92
N ALA A 5 -10.40 8.46 -6.66
CA ALA A 5 -11.11 9.20 -5.62
C ALA A 5 -10.51 8.96 -4.22
N ALA A 6 -10.03 7.75 -3.94
CA ALA A 6 -9.31 7.48 -2.70
C ALA A 6 -7.96 8.22 -2.63
N ALA A 7 -7.19 8.25 -3.72
CA ALA A 7 -5.91 8.96 -3.78
C ALA A 7 -6.08 10.48 -3.64
N GLN A 8 -7.14 11.05 -4.22
CA GLN A 8 -7.48 12.47 -4.06
C GLN A 8 -7.77 12.80 -2.59
N ARG A 9 -8.60 12.00 -1.92
CA ARG A 9 -8.87 12.15 -0.48
C ARG A 9 -7.61 11.99 0.37
N MET A 10 -6.83 10.96 0.10
CA MET A 10 -5.59 10.63 0.84
C MET A 10 -4.53 11.74 0.71
N THR A 11 -4.45 12.39 -0.45
CA THR A 11 -3.45 13.45 -0.71
C THR A 11 -3.97 14.86 -0.45
N GLY A 12 -5.27 15.03 -0.21
CA GLY A 12 -5.91 16.34 -0.10
C GLY A 12 -5.92 17.14 -1.41
N ARG A 13 -5.66 16.51 -2.56
CA ARG A 13 -5.56 17.17 -3.87
C ARG A 13 -6.63 16.66 -4.84
N PRO A 14 -7.66 17.46 -5.16
CA PRO A 14 -8.76 17.03 -6.02
C PRO A 14 -8.35 16.85 -7.49
N ASP A 15 -7.27 17.49 -7.93
CA ASP A 15 -6.70 17.39 -9.28
C ASP A 15 -5.69 16.23 -9.42
N MET A 16 -5.46 15.47 -8.34
CA MET A 16 -4.57 14.32 -8.36
C MET A 16 -5.09 13.28 -9.35
N ARG A 17 -4.18 12.84 -10.22
CA ARG A 17 -4.38 11.71 -11.14
C ARG A 17 -3.17 10.81 -11.12
N PHE A 18 -3.38 9.51 -11.29
CA PHE A 18 -2.30 8.57 -11.59
C PHE A 18 -1.71 8.88 -12.97
N ARG A 19 -0.40 8.71 -13.12
CA ARG A 19 0.31 9.04 -14.36
C ARG A 19 1.30 7.93 -14.74
N GLY A 20 1.63 7.84 -16.03
CA GLY A 20 2.58 6.86 -16.54
C GLY A 20 2.18 5.44 -16.15
N VAL A 21 3.13 4.67 -15.59
CA VAL A 21 2.92 3.28 -15.15
C VAL A 21 1.90 3.15 -14.01
N GLN A 22 1.67 4.20 -13.22
CA GLN A 22 0.74 4.10 -12.09
C GLN A 22 -0.71 3.87 -12.53
N ASP A 23 -1.17 4.54 -13.58
CA ASP A 23 -2.56 4.46 -14.02
C ASP A 23 -2.96 3.03 -14.45
N PRO A 24 -2.26 2.37 -15.39
CA PRO A 24 -2.61 0.99 -15.76
C PRO A 24 -2.44 0.01 -14.59
N ALA A 25 -1.42 0.19 -13.74
CA ALA A 25 -1.22 -0.66 -12.56
C ALA A 25 -2.35 -0.52 -11.53
N MET A 26 -2.78 0.71 -11.23
CA MET A 26 -3.89 0.97 -10.30
C MET A 26 -5.22 0.45 -10.85
N ARG A 27 -5.45 0.58 -12.17
CA ARG A 27 -6.63 -0.01 -12.81
C ARG A 27 -6.64 -1.54 -12.70
N ALA A 28 -5.50 -2.20 -12.92
CA ALA A 28 -5.37 -3.65 -12.74
C ALA A 28 -5.65 -4.07 -11.29
N ILE A 29 -5.05 -3.38 -10.32
CA ILE A 29 -5.28 -3.60 -8.88
C ILE A 29 -6.76 -3.40 -8.52
N GLN A 30 -7.39 -2.33 -9.03
CA GLN A 30 -8.81 -2.04 -8.79
C GLN A 30 -9.73 -3.13 -9.34
N ARG A 31 -9.36 -3.81 -10.43
CA ARG A 31 -10.09 -4.95 -11.00
C ARG A 31 -9.78 -6.28 -10.33
N GLY A 32 -8.87 -6.31 -9.35
CA GLY A 32 -8.46 -7.55 -8.68
C GLY A 32 -7.58 -8.45 -9.54
N GLU A 33 -6.91 -7.90 -10.56
CA GLU A 33 -6.00 -8.67 -11.42
C GLU A 33 -4.74 -9.07 -10.63
N SER A 34 -4.28 -10.31 -10.83
CA SER A 34 -3.07 -10.84 -10.19
C SER A 34 -2.43 -11.92 -11.09
N PRO A 35 -1.10 -11.90 -11.30
CA PRO A 35 -0.12 -10.97 -10.74
C PRO A 35 -0.03 -9.64 -11.51
N VAL A 36 0.34 -8.56 -10.80
CA VAL A 36 0.68 -7.25 -11.40
C VAL A 36 2.16 -6.96 -11.16
N VAL A 37 2.91 -6.67 -12.23
CA VAL A 37 4.32 -6.27 -12.16
C VAL A 37 4.46 -4.85 -12.68
N ALA A 38 4.89 -3.92 -11.81
CA ALA A 38 5.12 -2.52 -12.16
C ALA A 38 6.61 -2.17 -12.00
N VAL A 39 7.24 -1.75 -13.11
CA VAL A 39 8.62 -1.28 -13.12
C VAL A 39 8.63 0.25 -13.12
N MET A 40 9.20 0.85 -12.08
CA MET A 40 9.15 2.29 -11.85
C MET A 40 10.47 2.79 -11.27
N PRO A 41 10.96 3.98 -11.66
CA PRO A 41 12.18 4.55 -11.09
C PRO A 41 11.99 4.91 -9.60
N THR A 42 13.10 5.04 -8.88
CA THR A 42 13.11 5.64 -7.54
C THR A 42 12.48 7.03 -7.59
N GLY A 43 11.65 7.37 -6.59
CA GLY A 43 10.88 8.62 -6.57
C GLY A 43 9.63 8.60 -7.47
N GLY A 44 9.46 7.64 -8.37
CA GLY A 44 8.32 7.54 -9.29
C GLY A 44 6.97 7.22 -8.65
N GLY A 45 6.86 7.22 -7.32
CA GLY A 45 5.58 7.01 -6.64
C GLY A 45 5.09 5.56 -6.59
N LYS A 46 5.98 4.56 -6.76
CA LYS A 46 5.66 3.13 -6.64
C LYS A 46 4.87 2.75 -5.38
N SER A 47 5.14 3.43 -4.25
CA SER A 47 4.44 3.16 -2.99
C SER A 47 2.93 3.44 -3.07
N MET A 48 2.49 4.35 -3.95
CA MET A 48 1.07 4.65 -4.14
C MET A 48 0.27 3.41 -4.54
N LEU A 49 0.90 2.47 -5.25
CA LEU A 49 0.25 1.25 -5.73
C LEU A 49 -0.26 0.35 -4.61
N PHE A 50 0.31 0.44 -3.40
CA PHE A 50 -0.15 -0.34 -2.25
C PHE A 50 -0.69 0.53 -1.11
N ILE A 51 -0.27 1.79 -0.98
CA ILE A 51 -0.79 2.69 0.07
C ILE A 51 -2.23 3.12 -0.22
N VAL A 52 -2.55 3.52 -1.46
CA VAL A 52 -3.90 3.93 -1.82
C VAL A 52 -4.93 2.81 -1.59
N PRO A 53 -4.73 1.57 -2.05
CA PRO A 53 -5.68 0.50 -1.76
C PRO A 53 -5.76 0.18 -0.26
N ALA A 54 -4.64 0.25 0.48
CA ALA A 54 -4.67 0.07 1.94
C ALA A 54 -5.51 1.14 2.65
N PHE A 55 -5.40 2.40 2.22
CA PHE A 55 -6.21 3.51 2.72
C PHE A 55 -7.70 3.35 2.35
N ALA A 56 -7.98 2.84 1.15
CA ALA A 56 -9.31 2.78 0.58
C ALA A 56 -10.16 1.58 1.03
N ALA A 57 -9.56 0.58 1.70
CA ALA A 57 -10.17 -0.71 2.02
C ALA A 57 -10.40 -0.92 3.54
N PRO A 58 -11.51 -0.43 4.14
CA PRO A 58 -11.73 -0.52 5.59
C PRO A 58 -11.77 -1.93 6.17
N GLY A 59 -12.14 -2.93 5.36
CA GLY A 59 -12.20 -4.35 5.77
C GLY A 59 -11.09 -5.21 5.19
N GLY A 60 -10.09 -4.60 4.53
CA GLY A 60 -8.98 -5.30 3.89
C GLY A 60 -7.72 -5.30 4.75
N THR A 61 -6.77 -6.18 4.42
CA THR A 61 -5.41 -6.14 4.96
C THR A 61 -4.42 -6.17 3.80
N THR A 62 -3.54 -5.17 3.74
CA THR A 62 -2.45 -5.12 2.75
C THR A 62 -1.17 -5.58 3.40
N ILE A 63 -0.56 -6.64 2.86
CA ILE A 63 0.74 -7.14 3.31
C ILE A 63 1.83 -6.56 2.42
N VAL A 64 2.74 -5.77 3.01
CA VAL A 64 3.86 -5.16 2.30
C VAL A 64 5.17 -5.80 2.77
N VAL A 65 5.85 -6.49 1.87
CA VAL A 65 7.14 -7.12 2.15
C VAL A 65 8.26 -6.19 1.70
N VAL A 66 9.08 -5.73 2.65
CA VAL A 66 10.25 -4.87 2.37
C VAL A 66 11.54 -5.52 2.86
N PRO A 67 12.65 -5.41 2.10
CA PRO A 67 13.91 -6.07 2.46
C PRO A 67 14.67 -5.34 3.56
N LEU A 68 14.49 -4.03 3.73
CA LEU A 68 15.31 -3.21 4.63
C LEU A 68 14.54 -2.79 5.88
N VAL A 69 15.20 -2.84 7.04
CA VAL A 69 14.64 -2.37 8.32
C VAL A 69 14.30 -0.88 8.27
N ALA A 70 15.15 -0.05 7.64
CA ALA A 70 14.88 1.38 7.47
C ALA A 70 13.55 1.66 6.72
N LEU A 71 13.20 0.81 5.75
CA LEU A 71 11.94 0.96 5.02
C LEU A 71 10.73 0.60 5.89
N ARG A 72 10.89 -0.30 6.87
CA ARG A 72 9.82 -0.66 7.81
C ARG A 72 9.39 0.56 8.65
N ALA A 73 10.36 1.31 9.16
CA ALA A 73 10.11 2.54 9.92
C ALA A 73 9.42 3.60 9.05
N ASP A 74 9.88 3.80 7.81
CA ASP A 74 9.26 4.73 6.86
C ASP A 74 7.81 4.34 6.52
N MET A 75 7.52 3.05 6.31
CA MET A 75 6.15 2.59 6.04
C MET A 75 5.24 2.80 7.26
N THR A 76 5.73 2.50 8.46
CA THR A 76 4.97 2.67 9.71
C THR A 76 4.60 4.14 9.90
N ARG A 77 5.57 5.05 9.74
CA ARG A 77 5.35 6.50 9.82
C ARG A 77 4.29 6.97 8.82
N ARG A 78 4.36 6.54 7.55
CA ARG A 78 3.36 6.89 6.54
C ARG A 78 1.97 6.39 6.89
N CYS A 79 1.85 5.18 7.45
CA CYS A 79 0.56 4.67 7.88
C CYS A 79 -0.03 5.52 9.01
N GLN A 80 0.79 5.90 10.00
CA GLN A 80 0.37 6.80 11.08
C GLN A 80 -0.09 8.16 10.54
N GLU A 81 0.68 8.77 9.63
CA GLU A 81 0.34 10.06 9.00
C GLU A 81 -0.98 10.01 8.22
N LEU A 82 -1.30 8.86 7.63
CA LEU A 82 -2.51 8.65 6.84
C LEU A 82 -3.68 8.06 7.66
N GLY A 83 -3.50 7.81 8.95
CA GLY A 83 -4.50 7.16 9.80
C GLY A 83 -4.79 5.70 9.42
N ILE A 84 -3.87 5.03 8.74
CA ILE A 84 -3.98 3.61 8.37
C ILE A 84 -3.51 2.76 9.55
N SER A 85 -4.38 1.88 10.05
CA SER A 85 -3.98 0.87 11.02
C SER A 85 -2.86 0.00 10.45
N CYS A 86 -1.72 -0.02 11.12
CA CYS A 86 -0.52 -0.70 10.64
C CYS A 86 0.18 -1.39 11.81
N VAL A 87 0.63 -2.61 11.55
CA VAL A 87 1.39 -3.41 12.51
C VAL A 87 2.66 -3.91 11.84
N LEU A 88 3.77 -3.81 12.56
CA LEU A 88 5.04 -4.32 12.10
C LEU A 88 5.13 -5.84 12.35
N TRP A 89 5.46 -6.59 11.29
CA TRP A 89 5.77 -8.01 11.45
C TRP A 89 7.26 -8.21 11.80
N GLU A 90 7.52 -8.72 13.00
CA GLU A 90 8.84 -9.18 13.41
C GLU A 90 8.81 -10.69 13.66
N SER A 91 9.64 -11.46 12.95
CA SER A 91 9.63 -12.92 13.09
C SER A 91 9.91 -13.43 14.51
N ARG A 92 10.57 -12.62 15.35
CA ARG A 92 10.85 -12.95 16.76
C ARG A 92 9.75 -12.50 17.73
N ARG A 93 8.87 -11.59 17.30
CA ARG A 93 7.77 -11.03 18.09
C ARG A 93 6.60 -10.74 17.13
N PRO A 94 5.90 -11.78 16.65
CA PRO A 94 4.73 -11.57 15.82
C PRO A 94 3.67 -10.84 16.65
N PRO A 95 2.82 -10.01 16.04
CA PRO A 95 1.70 -9.40 16.73
C PRO A 95 0.74 -10.47 17.24
N ASP A 96 0.14 -10.25 18.42
CA ASP A 96 -0.75 -11.24 19.06
C ASP A 96 -1.91 -11.70 18.16
N ALA A 97 -2.37 -10.82 17.27
CA ALA A 97 -3.46 -11.10 16.33
C ALA A 97 -3.04 -11.92 15.09
N ALA A 98 -1.78 -12.36 14.96
CA ALA A 98 -1.31 -12.98 13.73
C ALA A 98 -0.36 -14.18 13.97
N SER A 99 -0.61 -15.28 13.26
CA SER A 99 0.17 -16.52 13.36
C SER A 99 0.63 -17.01 11.98
N ILE A 100 1.84 -17.57 11.89
CA ILE A 100 2.27 -18.30 10.69
C ILE A 100 1.58 -19.67 10.68
N VAL A 101 0.65 -19.85 9.76
CA VAL A 101 0.07 -21.17 9.48
C VAL A 101 1.00 -21.89 8.50
N ARG A 102 1.57 -23.04 8.92
CA ARG A 102 2.32 -23.93 8.04
C ARG A 102 1.38 -25.05 7.59
N PHE A 103 1.33 -25.29 6.29
CA PHE A 103 0.62 -26.41 5.67
C PHE A 103 1.57 -27.56 5.40
#